data_AF-A0A2D0NFI8-F1
#
_entry.id   AF-A0A2D0NFI8-F1
#
_cell.length_a   1.000
_cell.length_b   1.000
_cell.length_c   1.000
_cell.angle_alpha   90.00
_cell.angle_beta   90.00
_cell.angle_gamma   90.00
#
_symmetry.space_group_name_H-M   'P 1'
#
loop_
_entity.id
_entity.type
_entity.pdbx_description
1 polymer ?
#
loop_
_entity_poly.entity_id
_entity_poly.type
_entity_poly.pdbx_seq_one_letter_code
_entity_poly.pdbx_strand_id
1 'polypeptide(L)'
;MDYLFFVLMGVVALPIVFTFLFIWLYNRNRARKSAETQNLIQDREILRFIGSQPDGLISIDQLVEHSKMTRSQARVRLNLLREFGVLEPHYAAGFRAYYSLAGPLDERPAPKLSPEPFLTVEDMLTLFKHFDFRITPQQLIMSTGLPVTILRREMKYFQKQGILQSLTPYGQIGTAESRSYVLMEPYRSNPERFLDQRLDLDRQMESILRKEDLV
;
A
#
# COMPACT_ATOMS: atom_id res chain seq x y z
N MET A 1 -56.15 14.81 12.73
CA MET A 1 -54.99 15.74 12.58
C MET A 1 -53.73 15.14 13.16
N ASP A 2 -53.81 14.40 14.26
CA ASP A 2 -52.63 13.89 14.98
C ASP A 2 -51.85 12.82 14.21
N TYR A 3 -52.53 11.92 13.50
CA TYR A 3 -51.86 10.84 12.75
C TYR A 3 -50.97 11.36 11.60
N LEU A 4 -51.40 12.42 10.92
CA LEU A 4 -50.63 13.05 9.85
C LEU A 4 -49.35 13.72 10.40
N PHE A 5 -49.46 14.32 11.58
CA PHE A 5 -48.33 14.94 12.28
C PHE A 5 -47.29 13.90 12.70
N PHE A 6 -47.71 12.76 13.26
CA PHE A 6 -46.79 11.67 13.61
C PHE A 6 -46.12 11.03 12.39
N VAL A 7 -46.83 10.88 11.27
CA VAL A 7 -46.25 10.37 10.01
C VAL A 7 -45.22 11.36 9.45
N LEU A 8 -45.53 12.65 9.41
CA LEU A 8 -44.60 13.69 8.96
C LEU A 8 -43.35 13.77 9.85
N MET A 9 -43.52 13.67 11.17
CA MET A 9 -42.39 13.69 12.09
C MET A 9 -41.50 12.44 11.92
N GLY A 10 -42.12 11.27 11.68
CA GLY A 10 -41.41 10.03 11.38
C GLY A 10 -40.59 10.11 10.08
N VAL A 11 -41.15 10.69 9.01
CA VAL A 11 -40.47 10.85 7.72
C VAL A 11 -39.25 11.78 7.81
N VAL A 12 -39.26 12.76 8.71
CA VAL A 12 -38.12 13.67 8.93
C VAL A 12 -37.11 13.10 9.93
N ALA A 13 -37.56 12.46 11.01
CA ALA A 13 -36.69 11.94 12.06
C ALA A 13 -35.89 10.71 11.64
N LEU A 14 -36.48 9.79 10.87
CA LEU A 14 -35.81 8.59 10.38
C LEU A 14 -34.51 8.85 9.59
N PRO A 15 -34.49 9.72 8.57
CA PRO A 15 -33.27 9.99 7.82
C PRO A 15 -32.20 10.68 8.67
N ILE A 16 -32.58 11.48 9.67
CA ILE A 16 -31.63 12.10 10.62
C ILE A 16 -30.99 11.03 11.52
N VAL A 17 -31.78 10.08 12.02
CA VAL A 17 -31.26 8.96 12.82
C VAL A 17 -30.35 8.07 11.99
N PHE A 18 -30.71 7.76 10.74
CA PHE A 18 -29.88 6.95 9.85
C PHE A 18 -28.57 7.65 9.47
N THR A 19 -28.59 8.94 9.17
CA THR A 19 -27.36 9.71 8.90
C THR A 19 -26.47 9.80 10.12
N PHE A 20 -27.04 10.04 11.31
CA PHE A 20 -26.28 10.04 12.56
C PHE A 20 -25.65 8.66 12.84
N LEU A 21 -26.40 7.58 12.66
CA LEU A 21 -25.91 6.22 12.87
C LEU A 21 -24.85 5.83 11.84
N PHE A 22 -24.98 6.29 10.59
CA PHE A 22 -23.99 6.11 9.54
C PHE A 22 -22.69 6.86 9.85
N ILE A 23 -22.78 8.13 10.26
CA ILE A 23 -21.62 8.94 10.67
C ILE A 23 -20.93 8.33 11.89
N TRP A 24 -21.71 7.87 12.88
CA TRP A 24 -21.19 7.24 14.08
C TRP A 24 -20.48 5.91 13.79
N LEU A 25 -21.06 5.04 12.96
CA LEU A 25 -20.43 3.79 12.52
C LEU A 25 -19.16 4.06 11.70
N TYR A 26 -19.19 5.04 10.80
CA TYR A 26 -18.05 5.44 10.00
C TYR A 26 -16.89 5.92 10.87
N ASN A 27 -17.16 6.83 11.82
CA ASN A 27 -16.15 7.37 12.74
C ASN A 27 -15.62 6.32 13.73
N ARG A 28 -16.48 5.42 14.22
CA ARG A 28 -16.06 4.32 15.11
C ARG A 28 -15.13 3.34 14.41
N ASN A 29 -15.39 3.03 13.13
CA ASN A 29 -14.50 2.21 12.32
C ASN A 29 -13.17 2.92 12.01
N ARG A 30 -13.17 4.26 11.97
CA ARG A 30 -11.97 5.09 11.77
C ARG A 30 -11.04 5.07 12.98
N ALA A 31 -11.59 5.29 14.17
CA ALA A 31 -10.82 5.33 15.42
C ALA A 31 -10.11 4.00 15.73
N ARG A 32 -10.75 2.85 15.41
CA ARG A 32 -10.14 1.53 15.59
C ARG A 32 -8.99 1.24 14.62
N LYS A 33 -9.08 1.71 13.37
CA LYS A 33 -8.05 1.49 12.36
C LYS A 33 -6.74 2.21 12.68
N SER A 34 -6.80 3.42 13.24
CA SER A 34 -5.60 4.20 13.58
C SER A 34 -4.85 3.62 14.80
N ALA A 35 -5.57 3.25 15.86
CA ALA A 35 -4.97 2.69 17.08
C ALA A 35 -4.42 1.26 16.92
N GLU A 36 -5.01 0.42 16.07
CA GLU A 36 -4.51 -0.95 15.84
C GLU A 36 -3.24 -0.99 14.97
N THR A 37 -3.04 -0.01 14.06
CA THR A 37 -1.98 -0.08 13.05
C THR A 37 -0.57 0.20 13.62
N GLN A 38 -0.47 0.97 14.72
CA GLN A 38 0.82 1.38 15.30
C GLN A 38 1.60 0.25 16.01
N ASN A 39 0.96 -0.89 16.31
CA ASN A 39 1.58 -2.03 17.01
C ASN A 39 1.79 -3.27 16.13
N LEU A 40 1.61 -3.14 14.81
CA LEU A 40 1.71 -4.26 13.88
C LEU A 40 3.09 -4.31 13.21
N ILE A 41 3.52 -5.52 12.87
CA ILE A 41 4.72 -5.78 12.06
C ILE A 41 4.68 -4.99 10.75
N GLN A 42 5.81 -4.40 10.38
CA GLN A 42 5.95 -3.60 9.15
C GLN A 42 5.92 -4.50 7.92
N ASP A 43 5.49 -3.97 6.77
CA ASP A 43 5.45 -4.76 5.52
C ASP A 43 6.82 -5.34 5.16
N ARG A 44 7.90 -4.57 5.35
CA ARG A 44 9.28 -5.03 5.17
C ARG A 44 9.64 -6.23 6.05
N GLU A 45 9.16 -6.25 7.28
CA GLU A 45 9.42 -7.34 8.22
C GLU A 45 8.65 -8.60 7.82
N ILE A 46 7.43 -8.45 7.29
CA ILE A 46 6.69 -9.57 6.69
C ILE A 46 7.49 -10.18 5.53
N LEU A 47 8.04 -9.36 4.63
CA LEU A 47 8.84 -9.87 3.50
C LEU A 47 10.10 -10.60 3.97
N ARG A 48 10.80 -10.07 4.98
CA ARG A 48 11.94 -10.74 5.61
C ARG A 48 11.53 -12.07 6.28
N PHE A 49 10.39 -12.09 6.95
CA PHE A 49 9.86 -13.30 7.56
C PHE A 49 9.61 -14.41 6.52
N ILE A 50 8.99 -14.06 5.38
CA ILE A 50 8.80 -15.00 4.26
C ILE A 50 10.15 -15.48 3.72
N GLY A 51 11.08 -14.55 3.46
CA GLY A 51 12.42 -14.88 2.96
C GLY A 51 13.26 -15.73 3.92
N SER A 52 12.93 -15.74 5.21
CA SER A 52 13.59 -16.58 6.23
C SER A 52 13.02 -17.99 6.35
N GLN A 53 11.89 -18.30 5.71
CA GLN A 53 11.32 -19.64 5.75
C GLN A 53 12.12 -20.61 4.87
N PRO A 54 12.37 -21.85 5.31
CA PRO A 54 13.14 -22.83 4.52
C PRO A 54 12.54 -23.14 3.13
N ASP A 55 11.22 -23.10 3.03
CA ASP A 55 10.46 -23.32 1.78
C ASP A 55 10.07 -22.00 1.08
N GLY A 56 10.42 -20.85 1.67
CA GLY A 56 10.05 -19.52 1.16
C GLY A 56 8.55 -19.25 1.15
N LEU A 57 7.75 -20.02 1.90
CA LEU A 57 6.29 -19.94 1.91
C LEU A 57 5.75 -19.64 3.29
N ILE A 58 4.69 -18.83 3.35
CA ILE A 58 3.92 -18.63 4.58
C ILE A 58 2.43 -18.81 4.34
N SER A 59 1.74 -19.31 5.35
CA SER A 59 0.29 -19.29 5.47
C SER A 59 -0.19 -18.10 6.31
N ILE A 60 -1.49 -17.83 6.26
CA ILE A 60 -2.12 -16.82 7.14
C ILE A 60 -1.88 -17.15 8.62
N ASP A 61 -1.93 -18.45 8.97
CA ASP A 61 -1.81 -18.89 10.36
C ASP A 61 -0.39 -18.67 10.90
N GLN A 62 0.64 -18.98 10.11
CA GLN A 62 2.02 -18.68 10.46
C GLN A 62 2.27 -17.17 10.64
N LEU A 63 1.66 -16.32 9.80
CA LEU A 63 1.79 -14.87 9.98
C LEU A 63 1.09 -14.38 11.25
N VAL A 64 -0.06 -14.95 11.59
CA VAL A 64 -0.78 -14.64 12.85
C VAL A 64 0.05 -15.06 14.05
N GLU A 65 0.68 -16.23 14.02
CA GLU A 65 1.53 -16.72 15.11
C GLU A 65 2.81 -15.88 15.27
N HIS A 66 3.41 -15.43 14.17
CA HIS A 66 4.63 -14.63 14.19
C HIS A 66 4.39 -13.15 14.51
N SER A 67 3.14 -12.69 14.44
CA SER A 67 2.80 -11.28 14.63
C SER A 67 1.74 -11.09 15.73
N LYS A 68 1.32 -9.84 15.95
CA LYS A 68 0.17 -9.52 16.81
C LYS A 68 -1.12 -9.33 15.99
N MET A 69 -1.14 -9.75 14.72
CA MET A 69 -2.28 -9.58 13.84
C MET A 69 -3.38 -10.59 14.12
N THR A 70 -4.63 -10.17 13.97
CA THR A 70 -5.76 -11.10 13.81
C THR A 70 -5.71 -11.77 12.44
N ARG A 71 -6.38 -12.92 12.31
CA ARG A 71 -6.50 -13.64 11.02
C ARG A 71 -7.06 -12.76 9.89
N SER A 72 -8.00 -11.86 10.21
CA SER A 72 -8.57 -10.91 9.25
C SER A 72 -7.53 -9.88 8.79
N GLN A 73 -6.79 -9.29 9.73
CA GLN A 73 -5.73 -8.33 9.42
C GLN A 73 -4.62 -8.97 8.58
N ALA A 74 -4.16 -10.18 8.95
CA ALA A 74 -3.15 -10.93 8.20
C ALA A 74 -3.62 -11.22 6.76
N ARG A 75 -4.87 -11.66 6.58
CA ARG A 75 -5.46 -11.88 5.25
C ARG A 75 -5.48 -10.60 4.41
N VAL A 76 -5.94 -9.48 4.98
CA VAL A 76 -5.98 -8.19 4.28
C VAL A 76 -4.57 -7.75 3.90
N ARG A 77 -3.60 -7.86 4.81
CA ARG A 77 -2.20 -7.48 4.60
C ARG A 77 -1.56 -8.29 3.47
N LEU A 78 -1.70 -9.62 3.50
CA LEU A 78 -1.18 -10.51 2.44
C LEU A 78 -1.85 -10.24 1.10
N ASN A 79 -3.16 -10.00 1.07
CA ASN A 79 -3.85 -9.63 -0.16
C ASN A 79 -3.37 -8.28 -0.73
N LEU A 80 -3.12 -7.28 0.12
CA LEU A 80 -2.57 -5.99 -0.31
C LEU A 80 -1.18 -6.14 -0.91
N LEU A 81 -0.29 -6.92 -0.28
CA LEU A 81 1.05 -7.19 -0.79
C LEU A 81 1.00 -7.97 -2.13
N ARG A 82 0.10 -8.94 -2.24
CA ARG A 82 -0.16 -9.66 -3.50
C ARG A 82 -0.64 -8.73 -4.61
N GLU A 83 -1.67 -7.92 -4.35
CA GLU A 83 -2.20 -6.95 -5.34
C GLU A 83 -1.18 -5.89 -5.77
N PHE A 84 -0.25 -5.57 -4.87
CA PHE A 84 0.84 -4.65 -5.18
C PHE A 84 1.93 -5.30 -6.05
N GLY A 85 1.94 -6.64 -6.18
CA GLY A 85 2.89 -7.40 -7.00
C GLY A 85 4.13 -7.87 -6.23
N VAL A 86 4.02 -8.03 -4.91
CA VAL A 86 5.12 -8.43 -4.03
C VAL A 86 5.06 -9.92 -3.68
N LEU A 87 3.86 -10.49 -3.66
CA LEU A 87 3.63 -11.88 -3.26
C LEU A 87 2.96 -12.70 -4.35
N GLU A 88 3.34 -13.97 -4.39
CA GLU A 88 2.75 -15.02 -5.23
C GLU A 88 1.87 -15.94 -4.38
N PRO A 89 0.57 -16.09 -4.72
CA PRO A 89 -0.30 -17.03 -4.03
C PRO A 89 -0.15 -18.45 -4.58
N HIS A 90 -0.04 -19.42 -3.68
CA HIS A 90 -0.03 -20.85 -3.98
C HIS A 90 -1.18 -21.52 -3.24
N TYR A 91 -1.87 -22.46 -3.90
CA TYR A 91 -3.03 -23.14 -3.31
C TYR A 91 -2.76 -24.62 -3.17
N ALA A 92 -2.83 -25.14 -1.94
CA ALA A 92 -2.81 -26.56 -1.68
C ALA A 92 -4.21 -27.18 -1.82
N ALA A 93 -4.27 -28.52 -1.82
CA ALA A 93 -5.52 -29.25 -1.71
C ALA A 93 -6.34 -28.76 -0.51
N GLY A 94 -7.64 -28.51 -0.73
CA GLY A 94 -8.53 -27.94 0.29
C GLY A 94 -8.50 -26.41 0.40
N PHE A 95 -8.09 -25.69 -0.66
CA PHE A 95 -8.14 -24.22 -0.76
C PHE A 95 -7.31 -23.46 0.29
N ARG A 96 -6.32 -24.12 0.90
CA ARG A 96 -5.38 -23.44 1.79
C ARG A 96 -4.40 -22.62 0.96
N ALA A 97 -4.38 -21.31 1.19
CA ALA A 97 -3.49 -20.37 0.52
C ALA A 97 -2.16 -20.24 1.27
N TYR A 98 -1.07 -20.32 0.52
CA TYR A 98 0.30 -20.00 0.91
C TYR A 98 0.80 -18.84 0.04
N TYR A 99 1.78 -18.11 0.53
CA TYR A 99 2.32 -16.93 -0.13
C TYR A 99 3.85 -17.01 -0.15
N SER A 100 4.46 -16.84 -1.33
CA SER A 100 5.91 -16.65 -1.49
C SER A 100 6.20 -15.24 -1.95
N LEU A 101 7.47 -14.83 -1.89
CA LEU A 101 7.94 -13.61 -2.53
C LEU A 101 7.88 -13.77 -4.06
N ALA A 102 7.55 -12.69 -4.77
CA ALA A 102 7.55 -12.65 -6.24
C ALA A 102 8.97 -12.68 -6.84
N GLY A 103 10.00 -12.48 -6.02
CA GLY A 103 11.41 -12.58 -6.39
C GLY A 103 12.32 -12.58 -5.16
N PRO A 104 13.63 -12.74 -5.33
CA PRO A 104 14.58 -12.69 -4.22
C PRO A 104 14.59 -11.30 -3.56
N LEU A 105 14.80 -11.25 -2.24
CA LEU A 105 14.99 -9.99 -1.53
C LEU A 105 16.28 -9.33 -2.03
N ASP A 106 16.22 -8.03 -2.24
CA ASP A 106 17.38 -7.23 -2.61
C ASP A 106 18.16 -6.88 -1.33
N GLU A 107 19.41 -7.34 -1.25
CA GLU A 107 20.28 -7.12 -0.09
C GLU A 107 21.14 -5.85 -0.22
N ARG A 108 21.01 -5.11 -1.33
CA ARG A 108 21.73 -3.84 -1.50
C ARG A 108 21.38 -2.88 -0.36
N PRO A 109 22.36 -2.10 0.13
CA PRO A 109 22.08 -1.08 1.13
C PRO A 109 21.13 -0.03 0.55
N ALA A 110 20.04 0.23 1.27
CA ALA A 110 19.07 1.23 0.85
C ALA A 110 19.74 2.60 0.69
N PRO A 111 19.41 3.38 -0.37
CA PRO A 111 19.90 4.73 -0.50
C PRO A 111 19.40 5.60 0.67
N LYS A 112 20.09 6.72 0.93
CA LYS A 112 19.62 7.70 1.91
C LYS A 112 18.40 8.42 1.34
N LEU A 113 17.27 8.28 2.02
CA LEU A 113 16.00 8.92 1.68
C LEU A 113 15.65 10.02 2.69
N SER A 114 14.66 10.84 2.34
CA SER A 114 14.06 11.81 3.22
C SER A 114 13.40 11.13 4.44
N PRO A 115 13.25 11.84 5.56
CA PRO A 115 12.57 11.31 6.75
C PRO A 115 11.03 11.37 6.64
N GLU A 116 10.49 11.79 5.49
CA GLU A 116 9.06 12.02 5.33
C GLU A 116 8.28 10.70 5.35
N PRO A 117 7.03 10.69 5.88
CA PRO A 117 6.18 9.49 5.94
C PRO A 117 5.56 9.13 4.56
N PHE A 118 6.13 9.64 3.48
CA PHE A 118 5.72 9.45 2.10
C PHE A 118 6.92 9.53 1.17
N LEU A 119 6.78 8.99 -0.03
CA LEU A 119 7.81 9.05 -1.06
C LEU A 119 7.82 10.43 -1.73
N THR A 120 8.82 11.25 -1.46
CA THR A 120 9.01 12.53 -2.18
C THR A 120 9.46 12.28 -3.62
N VAL A 121 9.37 13.31 -4.48
CA VAL A 121 9.93 13.25 -5.85
C VAL A 121 11.43 12.97 -5.81
N GLU A 122 12.15 13.58 -4.86
CA GLU A 122 13.59 13.36 -4.68
C GLU A 122 13.90 11.91 -4.28
N ASP A 123 13.14 11.34 -3.34
CA ASP A 123 13.29 9.94 -2.94
C ASP A 123 13.00 9.00 -4.11
N MET A 124 11.94 9.28 -4.86
CA MET A 124 11.58 8.52 -6.04
C MET A 124 12.73 8.55 -7.05
N LEU A 125 13.23 9.72 -7.47
CA LEU A 125 14.34 9.81 -8.43
C LEU A 125 15.61 9.11 -7.92
N THR A 126 15.90 9.23 -6.63
CA THR A 126 17.04 8.58 -5.96
C THR A 126 16.92 7.06 -6.02
N LEU A 127 15.75 6.52 -5.69
CA LEU A 127 15.45 5.08 -5.78
C LEU A 127 15.57 4.58 -7.21
N PHE A 128 14.98 5.27 -8.18
CA PHE A 128 15.07 4.85 -9.57
C PHE A 128 16.52 4.86 -10.07
N LYS A 129 17.32 5.87 -9.73
CA LYS A 129 18.76 5.88 -10.06
C LYS A 129 19.51 4.72 -9.40
N HIS A 130 19.17 4.37 -8.17
CA HIS A 130 19.79 3.25 -7.43
C HIS A 130 19.46 1.88 -8.05
N PHE A 131 18.28 1.73 -8.66
CA PHE A 131 17.79 0.49 -9.27
C PHE A 131 17.80 0.54 -10.81
N ASP A 132 18.80 1.19 -11.42
CA ASP A 132 18.99 1.21 -12.89
C ASP A 132 17.75 1.65 -13.68
N PHE A 133 17.02 2.62 -13.12
CA PHE A 133 15.78 3.21 -13.65
C PHE A 133 14.60 2.23 -13.79
N ARG A 134 14.66 1.08 -13.13
CA ARG A 134 13.57 0.11 -13.04
C ARG A 134 13.47 -0.45 -11.62
N ILE A 135 12.36 -0.19 -10.95
CA ILE A 135 12.16 -0.62 -9.57
C ILE A 135 10.94 -1.54 -9.43
N THR A 136 11.06 -2.58 -8.60
CA THR A 136 9.94 -3.46 -8.26
C THR A 136 9.21 -2.99 -7.00
N PRO A 137 7.92 -3.35 -6.83
CA PRO A 137 7.18 -3.20 -5.57
C PRO A 137 7.94 -3.71 -4.34
N GLN A 138 8.63 -4.86 -4.49
CA GLN A 138 9.42 -5.45 -3.42
C GLN A 138 10.61 -4.56 -3.03
N GLN A 139 11.36 -4.05 -4.02
CA GLN A 139 12.48 -3.12 -3.79
C GLN A 139 12.02 -1.81 -3.14
N LEU A 140 10.86 -1.27 -3.53
CA LEU A 140 10.26 -0.09 -2.90
C LEU A 140 10.01 -0.30 -1.40
N ILE A 141 9.38 -1.42 -1.03
CA ILE A 141 9.10 -1.73 0.39
C ILE A 141 10.40 -1.93 1.17
N MET A 142 11.35 -2.66 0.61
CA MET A 142 12.61 -2.96 1.29
C MET A 142 13.46 -1.71 1.52
N SER A 143 13.49 -0.80 0.55
CA SER A 143 14.33 0.41 0.58
C SER A 143 13.72 1.53 1.42
N THR A 144 12.40 1.73 1.32
CA THR A 144 11.72 2.84 2.01
C THR A 144 11.25 2.48 3.41
N GLY A 145 10.88 1.20 3.64
CA GLY A 145 10.17 0.80 4.85
C GLY A 145 8.75 1.37 4.97
N LEU A 146 8.26 2.09 3.96
CA LEU A 146 6.91 2.64 3.96
C LEU A 146 5.85 1.54 3.83
N PRO A 147 4.66 1.71 4.42
CA PRO A 147 3.56 0.77 4.25
C PRO A 147 3.14 0.64 2.78
N VAL A 148 2.74 -0.57 2.38
CA VAL A 148 2.28 -0.88 1.01
C VAL A 148 1.10 -0.01 0.58
N THR A 149 0.24 0.40 1.50
CA THR A 149 -0.90 1.28 1.23
C THR A 149 -0.45 2.67 0.81
N ILE A 150 0.58 3.20 1.46
CA ILE A 150 1.20 4.49 1.17
C ILE A 150 1.88 4.41 -0.20
N LEU A 151 2.76 3.43 -0.40
CA LEU A 151 3.46 3.22 -1.68
C LEU A 151 2.48 3.03 -2.85
N ARG A 152 1.44 2.21 -2.70
CA ARG A 152 0.44 1.98 -3.76
C ARG A 152 -0.23 3.28 -4.20
N ARG A 153 -0.57 4.14 -3.25
CA ARG A 153 -1.21 5.44 -3.54
C ARG A 153 -0.25 6.37 -4.27
N GLU A 154 0.99 6.44 -3.81
CA GLU A 154 2.01 7.36 -4.32
C GLU A 154 2.44 6.96 -5.74
N MET A 155 2.70 5.67 -5.96
CA MET A 155 2.97 5.16 -7.29
C MET A 155 1.81 5.45 -8.25
N LYS A 156 0.55 5.32 -7.80
CA LYS A 156 -0.63 5.67 -8.61
C LYS A 156 -0.72 7.17 -8.88
N TYR A 157 -0.34 8.02 -7.94
CA TYR A 157 -0.30 9.46 -8.14
C TYR A 157 0.77 9.84 -9.18
N PHE A 158 2.00 9.35 -9.03
CA PHE A 158 3.08 9.61 -9.99
C PHE A 158 2.77 9.08 -11.40
N GLN A 159 2.06 7.94 -11.51
CA GLN A 159 1.54 7.46 -12.80
C GLN A 159 0.56 8.44 -13.44
N LYS A 160 -0.37 9.00 -12.65
CA LYS A 160 -1.34 9.98 -13.16
C LYS A 160 -0.66 11.28 -13.59
N GLN A 161 0.43 11.66 -12.94
CA GLN A 161 1.24 12.82 -13.33
C GLN A 161 2.16 12.53 -14.54
N GLY A 162 2.14 11.31 -15.09
CA GLY A 162 2.98 10.92 -16.22
C GLY A 162 4.47 10.84 -15.88
N ILE A 163 4.82 10.72 -14.60
CA ILE A 163 6.21 10.64 -14.13
C ILE A 163 6.76 9.23 -14.32
N LEU A 164 5.92 8.22 -14.07
CA LEU A 164 6.31 6.82 -14.14
C LEU A 164 5.23 5.97 -14.80
N GLN A 165 5.65 4.82 -15.34
CA GLN A 165 4.77 3.82 -15.93
C GLN A 165 4.96 2.49 -15.21
N SER A 166 3.86 1.75 -15.03
CA SER A 166 3.94 0.36 -14.59
C SER A 166 4.10 -0.54 -15.80
N LEU A 167 5.09 -1.40 -15.76
CA LEU A 167 5.28 -2.50 -16.69
C LEU A 167 4.83 -3.78 -16.04
N THR A 168 3.96 -4.48 -16.74
CA THR A 168 3.55 -5.84 -16.41
C THR A 168 4.20 -6.75 -17.46
N PRO A 169 5.06 -7.70 -17.07
CA PRO A 169 5.67 -8.60 -18.04
C PRO A 169 4.56 -9.39 -18.77
N TYR A 170 4.59 -9.37 -20.10
CA TYR A 170 3.67 -10.15 -20.91
C TYR A 170 4.19 -11.60 -20.98
N GLY A 171 3.55 -12.50 -20.23
CA GLY A 171 3.79 -13.94 -20.32
C GLY A 171 4.43 -14.57 -19.09
N GLN A 172 3.59 -15.17 -18.25
CA GLN A 172 3.65 -16.58 -17.85
C GLN A 172 2.34 -16.85 -17.11
N ILE A 173 1.50 -17.73 -17.67
CA ILE A 173 0.27 -18.16 -17.02
C ILE A 173 0.67 -18.90 -15.74
N GLY A 174 0.49 -18.28 -14.58
CA GLY A 174 0.69 -18.92 -13.27
C GLY A 174 1.71 -18.29 -12.32
N THR A 175 2.57 -17.38 -12.78
CA THR A 175 3.47 -16.58 -11.90
C THR A 175 2.82 -15.24 -11.59
N ALA A 176 3.02 -14.67 -10.40
CA ALA A 176 2.59 -13.29 -10.20
C ALA A 176 3.36 -12.43 -11.19
N GLU A 177 2.63 -11.58 -11.88
CA GLU A 177 3.22 -10.56 -12.71
C GLU A 177 4.19 -9.77 -11.84
N SER A 178 5.50 -9.95 -12.06
CA SER A 178 6.52 -9.15 -11.40
C SER A 178 6.42 -7.74 -11.98
N ARG A 179 5.46 -6.98 -11.44
CA ARG A 179 5.22 -5.59 -11.80
C ARG A 179 6.53 -4.85 -11.56
N SER A 180 6.92 -4.02 -12.51
CA SER A 180 8.01 -3.08 -12.32
C SER A 180 7.54 -1.69 -12.71
N TYR A 181 8.20 -0.69 -12.16
CA TYR A 181 7.97 0.70 -12.48
C TYR A 181 9.20 1.24 -13.20
N VAL A 182 8.96 2.07 -14.22
CA VAL A 182 10.00 2.76 -15.00
C VAL A 182 9.67 4.25 -15.05
N LEU A 183 10.69 5.11 -15.02
CA LEU A 183 10.50 6.53 -15.27
C LEU A 183 10.13 6.77 -16.73
N MET A 184 9.19 7.68 -16.95
CA MET A 184 8.85 8.16 -18.28
C MET A 184 9.81 9.29 -18.69
N GLU A 185 9.90 9.55 -20.00
CA GLU A 185 10.54 10.78 -20.46
C GLU A 185 9.67 11.99 -20.07
N PRO A 186 10.25 13.13 -19.67
CA PRO A 186 11.69 13.45 -19.63
C PRO A 186 12.42 13.08 -18.32
N TYR A 187 11.73 12.53 -17.32
CA TYR A 187 12.29 12.23 -15.99
C TYR A 187 13.41 11.19 -16.02
N ARG A 188 13.39 10.29 -17.00
CA ARG A 188 14.45 9.30 -17.21
C ARG A 188 15.75 9.90 -17.73
N SER A 189 15.67 10.76 -18.75
CA SER A 189 16.85 11.33 -19.41
C SER A 189 17.45 12.52 -18.69
N ASN A 190 16.65 13.34 -18.00
CA ASN A 190 17.10 14.56 -17.34
C ASN A 190 16.53 14.72 -15.91
N PRO A 191 16.76 13.76 -14.99
CA PRO A 191 16.12 13.77 -13.66
C PRO A 191 16.43 15.03 -12.85
N GLU A 192 17.64 15.58 -12.96
CA GLU A 192 18.10 16.74 -12.17
C GLU A 192 17.30 18.02 -12.49
N ARG A 193 16.81 18.17 -13.74
CA ARG A 193 16.05 19.35 -14.17
C ARG A 193 14.67 19.44 -13.52
N PHE A 194 14.12 18.32 -13.05
CA PHE A 194 12.78 18.25 -12.46
C PHE A 194 12.79 18.43 -10.94
N LEU A 195 13.97 18.58 -10.33
CA LEU A 195 14.09 18.91 -8.91
C LEU A 195 13.49 20.29 -8.59
N ASP A 196 13.39 21.20 -9.56
CA ASP A 196 12.77 22.52 -9.35
C ASP A 196 11.24 22.45 -9.15
N GLN A 197 10.58 21.41 -9.69
CA GLN A 197 9.14 21.19 -9.54
C GLN A 197 8.78 20.34 -8.31
N ARG A 198 9.79 19.86 -7.56
CA ARG A 198 9.59 18.97 -6.40
C ARG A 198 8.66 19.57 -5.34
N LEU A 199 8.81 20.87 -5.07
CA LEU A 199 8.09 21.55 -3.99
C LEU A 199 6.58 21.49 -4.19
N ASP A 200 6.09 21.64 -5.42
CA ASP A 200 4.65 21.62 -5.69
C ASP A 200 4.08 20.20 -5.68
N LEU A 201 4.83 19.22 -6.18
CA LEU A 201 4.44 17.80 -6.16
C LEU A 201 4.46 17.24 -4.73
N ASP A 202 5.52 17.50 -3.96
CA ASP A 202 5.66 17.04 -2.59
C ASP A 202 4.58 17.67 -1.69
N ARG A 203 4.27 18.97 -1.84
CA ARG A 203 3.14 19.61 -1.14
C ARG A 203 1.80 18.97 -1.51
N GLN A 204 1.58 18.63 -2.77
CA GLN A 204 0.34 17.94 -3.18
C GLN A 204 0.23 16.57 -2.51
N MET A 205 1.33 15.82 -2.42
CA MET A 205 1.36 14.54 -1.72
C MET A 205 1.09 14.69 -0.23
N GLU A 206 1.70 15.67 0.42
CA GLU A 206 1.43 16.00 1.82
C GLU A 206 -0.05 16.34 2.04
N SER A 207 -0.65 17.10 1.12
CA SER A 207 -2.08 17.45 1.19
C SER A 207 -2.99 16.22 1.06
N ILE A 208 -2.61 15.24 0.24
CA ILE A 208 -3.35 13.98 0.07
C ILE A 208 -3.27 13.15 1.36
N LEU A 209 -2.09 13.05 1.97
CA LEU A 209 -1.89 12.38 3.25
C LEU A 209 -2.75 12.99 4.36
N ARG A 210 -2.72 14.32 4.49
CA ARG A 210 -3.51 15.06 5.49
C ARG A 210 -5.01 14.90 5.26
N LYS A 211 -5.47 14.84 4.01
CA LYS A 211 -6.88 14.62 3.69
C LYS A 211 -7.36 13.20 4.02
N GLU A 212 -6.46 12.23 3.93
CA GLU A 212 -6.76 10.81 4.18
C GLU A 212 -6.57 10.41 5.67
N ASP A 213 -6.11 11.31 6.54
CA ASP A 213 -5.76 11.08 7.96
C ASP A 213 -4.91 9.81 8.16
N LEU A 214 -3.83 9.71 7.36
CA LEU A 214 -2.86 8.61 7.40
C LEU A 214 -1.55 8.96 8.12
N VAL A 215 -1.52 10.12 8.78
CA VAL A 215 -0.46 10.58 9.70
C VAL A 215 -1.06 10.70 11.09
#